data_AF-A0A558DLJ1-F1
#
_entry.id   AF-A0A558DLJ1-F1
#
_cell.length_a   1.000
_cell.length_b   1.000
_cell.length_c   1.000
_cell.angle_alpha   90.00
_cell.angle_beta   90.00
_cell.angle_gamma   90.00
#
_symmetry.space_group_name_H-M   'P 1'
#
loop_
_entity.id
_entity.type
_entity.pdbx_description
1 polymer ?
#
loop_
_entity_poly.entity_id
_entity_poly.type
_entity_poly.pdbx_seq_one_letter_code
_entity_poly.pdbx_strand_id
1 'polypeptide(L)'
;MNPLSPRAARELGRRLHAEGFRPLPDVADGGALVGTRLWRVRSGYVEYLALRASGFAQAARVEASFDYQRPAQHGPVVEHRRGHAINALNWLITATSSDFAPYASADDLGNRAWPTG
;
A
#
# COMPACT_ATOMS: atom_id res chain seq x y z
N MET A 1 -19.62 9.90 12.10
CA MET A 1 -18.98 8.56 12.11
C MET A 1 -18.00 8.50 13.26
N ASN A 2 -17.92 7.37 13.97
CA ASN A 2 -17.13 7.27 15.19
C ASN A 2 -15.67 6.88 14.90
N PRO A 3 -14.70 7.46 15.62
CA PRO A 3 -13.30 7.09 15.51
C PRO A 3 -13.09 5.62 15.93
N LEU A 4 -11.96 5.04 15.51
CA LEU A 4 -11.53 3.72 15.97
C LEU A 4 -11.45 3.71 17.51
N SER A 5 -11.95 2.64 18.13
CA SER A 5 -11.78 2.48 19.58
C SER A 5 -10.30 2.34 19.93
N PRO A 6 -9.87 2.76 21.14
CA PRO A 6 -8.47 2.64 21.56
C PRO A 6 -7.92 1.21 21.47
N ARG A 7 -8.77 0.21 21.73
CA ARG A 7 -8.42 -1.21 21.61
C ARG A 7 -8.18 -1.59 20.14
N ALA A 8 -9.07 -1.19 19.23
CA ALA A 8 -8.93 -1.47 17.81
C ALA A 8 -7.71 -0.76 17.20
N ALA A 9 -7.44 0.48 17.62
CA ALA A 9 -6.27 1.23 17.20
C ALA A 9 -4.94 0.55 17.62
N ARG A 10 -4.85 0.05 18.86
CA ARG A 10 -3.68 -0.70 19.34
C ARG A 10 -3.46 -1.99 18.58
N GLU A 11 -4.51 -2.76 18.34
CA GLU A 11 -4.39 -4.01 17.58
C GLU A 11 -3.99 -3.76 16.13
N LEU A 12 -4.57 -2.74 15.49
CA LEU A 12 -4.17 -2.30 14.16
C LEU A 12 -2.68 -1.91 14.12
N GLY A 13 -2.22 -1.12 15.09
CA GLY A 13 -0.81 -0.72 15.20
C GLY A 13 0.13 -1.91 15.34
N ARG A 14 -0.23 -2.90 16.19
CA ARG A 14 0.54 -4.14 16.36
C ARG A 14 0.67 -4.93 15.06
N ARG A 15 -0.44 -5.07 14.32
CA ARG A 15 -0.48 -5.78 13.03
C ARG A 15 0.36 -5.07 11.97
N LEU A 16 0.22 -3.75 11.85
CA LEU A 16 1.01 -2.95 10.91
C LEU A 16 2.51 -3.07 11.18
N HIS A 17 2.90 -3.05 12.45
CA HIS A 17 4.31 -3.19 12.85
C HIS A 17 4.86 -4.58 12.49
N ALA A 18 4.10 -5.65 12.79
CA ALA A 18 4.47 -7.02 12.44
C ALA A 18 4.60 -7.23 10.92
N GLU A 19 3.78 -6.55 10.13
CA GLU A 19 3.79 -6.58 8.66
C GLU A 19 4.86 -5.68 8.02
N GLY A 20 5.72 -5.05 8.84
CA GLY A 20 6.85 -4.25 8.37
C GLY A 20 6.50 -2.82 7.96
N PHE A 21 5.28 -2.35 8.20
CA PHE A 21 4.91 -0.97 7.87
C PHE A 21 5.69 0.03 8.72
N ARG A 22 6.05 1.17 8.10
CA ARG A 22 6.70 2.30 8.72
C ARG A 22 5.83 3.55 8.55
N PRO A 23 5.64 4.37 9.59
CA PRO A 23 4.84 5.58 9.47
C PRO A 23 5.63 6.72 8.83
N LEU A 24 4.95 7.49 7.99
CA LEU A 24 5.32 8.81 7.48
C LEU A 24 4.15 9.77 7.75
N PRO A 25 4.43 11.04 8.08
CA PRO A 25 3.40 12.07 8.11
C PRO A 25 2.68 12.14 6.75
N ASP A 26 1.34 12.14 6.75
CA ASP A 26 0.57 12.39 5.53
C ASP A 26 0.23 13.89 5.48
N VAL A 27 0.82 14.60 4.52
CA VAL A 27 0.77 16.05 4.42
C VAL A 27 0.07 16.44 3.13
N ALA A 28 -0.88 17.37 3.19
CA ALA A 28 -1.50 17.97 2.01
C ALA A 28 -0.51 18.89 1.27
N ASP A 29 -0.82 19.25 0.03
CA ASP A 29 0.01 20.13 -0.80
C ASP A 29 0.31 21.50 -0.15
N GLY A 30 -0.54 21.93 0.79
CA GLY A 30 -0.34 23.14 1.62
C GLY A 30 0.43 22.93 2.94
N GLY A 31 1.05 21.77 3.17
CA GLY A 31 1.84 21.49 4.39
C GLY A 31 1.03 21.05 5.60
N ALA A 32 -0.30 20.96 5.51
CA ALA A 32 -1.16 20.55 6.61
C ALA A 32 -1.10 19.03 6.84
N LEU A 33 -0.94 18.60 8.10
CA LEU A 33 -1.01 17.18 8.48
C LEU A 33 -2.45 16.66 8.36
N VAL A 34 -2.69 15.73 7.44
CA VAL A 34 -4.02 15.17 7.14
C VAL A 34 -4.16 13.71 7.65
N GLY A 35 -3.08 13.16 8.19
CA GLY A 35 -3.10 11.83 8.81
C GLY A 35 -1.73 11.18 8.88
N THR A 36 -1.73 9.85 8.81
CA THR A 36 -0.51 9.05 8.81
C THR A 36 -0.52 8.15 7.59
N ARG A 37 0.54 8.21 6.79
CA ARG A 37 0.77 7.28 5.69
C ARG A 37 1.73 6.21 6.17
N LEU A 38 1.30 4.97 6.12
CA LEU A 38 2.13 3.82 6.46
C LEU A 38 2.64 3.22 5.17
N TRP A 39 3.91 2.85 5.09
CA TRP A 39 4.51 2.27 3.89
C TRP A 39 5.34 1.04 4.23
N ARG A 40 5.42 0.10 3.29
CA ARG A 40 6.39 -0.99 3.30
C ARG A 40 6.89 -1.25 1.89
N VAL A 41 8.09 -1.79 1.78
CA VAL A 41 8.68 -2.20 0.50
C VAL A 41 8.69 -3.72 0.43
N ARG A 42 8.28 -4.27 -0.72
CA ARG A 42 8.35 -5.70 -1.06
C ARG A 42 8.92 -5.85 -2.48
N SER A 43 9.31 -7.06 -2.88
CA SER A 43 9.92 -7.33 -4.19
C SER A 43 9.10 -6.73 -5.34
N GLY A 44 9.59 -5.62 -5.91
CA GLY A 44 8.97 -4.91 -7.03
C GLY A 44 7.86 -3.91 -6.67
N TYR A 45 7.51 -3.74 -5.38
CA TYR A 45 6.39 -2.89 -4.98
C TYR A 45 6.65 -2.05 -3.72
N VAL A 46 6.13 -0.83 -3.75
CA VAL A 46 5.88 0.00 -2.56
C VAL A 46 4.39 -0.10 -2.23
N GLU A 47 4.07 -0.61 -1.04
CA GLU A 47 2.69 -0.68 -0.56
C GLU A 47 2.49 0.40 0.48
N TYR A 48 1.40 1.16 0.39
CA TYR A 48 1.07 2.17 1.38
C TYR A 48 -0.38 2.09 1.86
N LEU A 49 -0.60 2.56 3.08
CA LEU A 49 -1.89 2.65 3.74
C LEU A 49 -1.99 4.04 4.39
N ALA A 50 -2.81 4.91 3.80
CA ALA A 50 -3.09 6.24 4.32
C ALA A 50 -4.26 6.18 5.30
N LEU A 51 -3.99 6.36 6.59
CA LEU A 51 -4.97 6.39 7.67
C LEU A 51 -5.50 7.79 7.89
N ARG A 52 -6.84 7.91 7.94
CA ARG A 52 -7.54 9.10 8.41
C ARG A 52 -7.94 8.95 9.88
N ALA A 53 -8.07 10.07 10.58
CA ALA A 53 -8.52 10.11 11.97
C ALA A 53 -9.91 9.46 12.18
N SER A 54 -10.72 9.39 11.13
CA SER A 54 -12.03 8.72 11.13
C SER A 54 -11.95 7.18 11.15
N GLY A 55 -10.77 6.58 11.03
CA GLY A 55 -10.61 5.13 10.87
C GLY A 55 -10.81 4.60 9.46
N PHE A 56 -11.05 5.51 8.49
CA PHE A 56 -11.02 5.19 7.07
C PHE A 56 -9.58 5.13 6.58
N ALA A 57 -9.32 4.24 5.62
CA ALA A 57 -8.01 4.06 5.03
C ALA A 57 -8.09 3.94 3.52
N GLN A 58 -7.06 4.45 2.85
CA GLN A 58 -6.76 4.13 1.47
C GLN A 58 -5.50 3.29 1.44
N ALA A 59 -5.61 2.06 0.96
CA ALA A 59 -4.50 1.17 0.67
C ALA A 59 -4.17 1.21 -0.81
N ALA A 60 -2.90 1.11 -1.16
CA ALA A 60 -2.47 0.97 -2.54
C ALA A 60 -1.19 0.14 -2.66
N ARG A 61 -1.08 -0.56 -3.79
CA ARG A 61 0.15 -1.18 -4.28
C ARG A 61 0.66 -0.34 -5.45
N VAL A 62 1.91 0.04 -5.35
CA VAL A 62 2.59 0.88 -6.32
C VAL A 62 3.82 0.15 -6.81
N GLU A 63 4.08 0.18 -8.11
CA GLU A 63 5.33 -0.36 -8.64
C GLU A 63 6.53 0.38 -8.04
N ALA A 64 7.54 -0.36 -7.61
CA ALA A 64 8.76 0.21 -7.06
C ALA A 64 9.69 0.72 -8.17
N SER A 65 9.24 1.74 -8.90
CA SER A 65 10.11 2.53 -9.77
C SER A 65 10.60 3.77 -9.00
N PHE A 66 11.91 3.89 -8.87
CA PHE A 66 12.55 5.02 -8.21
C PHE A 66 13.04 6.01 -9.27
N ASP A 67 12.32 7.11 -9.42
CA ASP A 67 12.81 8.28 -10.14
C ASP A 67 13.52 9.22 -9.14
N TYR A 68 14.86 9.25 -9.20
CA TYR A 68 15.66 10.14 -8.35
C TYR A 68 15.37 11.63 -8.59
N GLN A 69 14.82 12.00 -9.75
CA GLN A 69 14.39 13.37 -10.01
C GLN A 69 13.07 13.72 -9.32
N ARG A 70 12.30 12.71 -8.89
CA ARG A 70 10.98 12.88 -8.29
C ARG A 70 10.79 11.92 -7.10
N PRO A 71 11.54 12.11 -6.00
CA PRO A 71 11.56 11.18 -4.87
C PRO A 71 10.21 11.02 -4.16
N ALA A 72 9.29 11.99 -4.31
CA ALA A 72 7.93 11.94 -3.79
C ALA A 72 6.91 11.31 -4.76
N GLN A 73 7.28 11.10 -6.03
CA GLN A 73 6.48 10.35 -6.99
C GLN A 73 6.87 8.88 -6.88
N HIS A 74 5.90 8.07 -6.48
CA HIS A 74 6.01 6.63 -6.57
C HIS A 74 5.65 6.20 -8.00
N GLY A 75 6.00 4.98 -8.38
CA GLY A 75 5.62 4.42 -9.69
C GLY A 75 4.10 4.43 -9.94
N PRO A 76 3.64 3.89 -11.08
CA PRO A 76 2.21 3.77 -11.33
C PRO A 76 1.51 2.96 -10.22
N VAL A 77 0.36 3.45 -9.76
CA VAL A 77 -0.51 2.71 -8.85
C VAL A 77 -1.08 1.52 -9.62
N VAL A 78 -0.74 0.30 -9.17
CA VAL A 78 -1.16 -0.95 -9.80
C VAL A 78 -2.56 -1.34 -9.33
N GLU A 79 -2.82 -1.22 -8.03
CA GLU A 79 -4.14 -1.45 -7.45
C GLU A 79 -4.33 -0.59 -6.20
N HIS A 80 -5.56 -0.12 -5.95
CA HIS A 80 -5.89 0.59 -4.72
C HIS A 80 -7.26 0.20 -4.18
N ARG A 81 -7.41 0.22 -2.85
CA ARG A 81 -8.69 0.00 -2.16
C ARG A 81 -8.93 1.04 -1.07
N ARG A 82 -10.20 1.35 -0.87
CA ARG A 82 -10.68 2.27 0.16
C ARG A 82 -11.65 1.55 1.07
N GLY A 83 -11.57 1.80 2.37
CA GLY A 83 -12.47 1.21 3.35
C GLY A 83 -12.01 1.41 4.78
N HIS A 84 -12.61 0.68 5.71
CA HIS A 84 -12.14 0.66 7.10
C HIS A 84 -10.70 0.14 7.16
N ALA A 85 -9.88 0.73 8.04
CA ALA A 85 -8.46 0.45 8.14
C ALA A 85 -8.10 -1.04 8.23
N ILE A 86 -8.88 -1.83 8.99
CA ILE A 86 -8.68 -3.27 9.12
C ILE A 86 -8.92 -4.00 7.78
N ASN A 87 -9.96 -3.62 7.04
CA ASN A 87 -10.28 -4.24 5.76
C ASN A 87 -9.26 -3.88 4.69
N ALA A 88 -8.81 -2.61 4.67
CA ALA A 88 -7.75 -2.15 3.78
C ALA A 88 -6.42 -2.87 4.05
N LEU A 89 -6.07 -3.07 5.33
CA LEU A 89 -4.89 -3.83 5.73
C LEU A 89 -5.02 -5.32 5.36
N ASN A 90 -6.17 -5.94 5.62
CA ASN A 90 -6.41 -7.35 5.25
C ASN A 90 -6.24 -7.54 3.75
N TRP A 91 -6.75 -6.62 2.92
CA TRP A 91 -6.56 -6.67 1.48
C TRP A 91 -5.07 -6.62 1.10
N LEU A 92 -4.28 -5.71 1.67
CA LEU A 92 -2.83 -5.65 1.43
C LEU A 92 -2.09 -6.93 1.85
N ILE A 93 -2.56 -7.62 2.89
CA ILE A 93 -1.92 -8.86 3.36
C ILE A 93 -2.35 -10.04 2.48
N THR A 94 -3.64 -10.22 2.21
CA THR A 94 -4.15 -11.35 1.43
C THR A 94 -3.78 -11.27 -0.04
N ALA A 95 -3.77 -10.07 -0.64
CA ALA A 95 -3.29 -9.88 -2.01
C ALA A 95 -1.79 -10.16 -2.18
N THR A 96 -1.06 -10.45 -1.10
CA THR A 96 0.34 -10.88 -1.14
C THR A 96 0.55 -12.37 -0.87
N SER A 97 -0.50 -13.11 -0.47
CA SER A 97 -0.42 -14.54 -0.19
C SER A 97 -0.78 -15.44 -1.38
N SER A 98 -1.09 -14.85 -2.55
CA SER A 98 -1.35 -15.58 -3.79
C SER A 98 -0.43 -15.09 -4.90
N ASP A 99 0.51 -15.92 -5.32
CA ASP A 99 1.04 -16.00 -6.69
C ASP A 99 1.37 -14.70 -7.44
N PHE A 100 2.04 -13.74 -6.81
CA PHE A 100 2.79 -12.74 -7.58
C PHE A 100 4.22 -13.24 -7.72
N ALA A 101 4.44 -14.06 -8.75
CA ALA A 101 5.77 -14.22 -9.32
C ALA A 101 6.32 -12.81 -9.57
N PRO A 102 7.52 -12.45 -9.07
CA PRO A 102 8.12 -11.16 -9.37
C PRO A 102 8.14 -11.04 -10.89
N TYR A 103 7.54 -9.98 -11.43
CA TYR A 103 7.51 -9.76 -12.86
C TYR A 103 8.94 -9.92 -13.39
N ALA A 104 9.07 -10.91 -14.26
CA ALA A 104 10.21 -11.07 -15.12
C ALA A 104 10.46 -9.76 -15.88
N SER A 105 11.72 -9.50 -16.21
CA SER A 105 12.14 -8.37 -17.05
C SER A 105 11.18 -8.21 -18.23
N ALA A 106 10.95 -6.98 -18.70
CA ALA A 106 10.18 -6.72 -19.92
C ALA A 106 10.67 -7.54 -21.14
N ASP A 107 11.88 -8.09 -21.09
CA ASP A 107 12.44 -9.01 -22.07
C ASP A 107 11.81 -10.43 -22.06
N ASP A 108 11.23 -10.87 -20.94
CA ASP A 108 10.65 -12.21 -20.78
C ASP A 108 9.17 -12.32 -21.24
N LEU A 109 8.52 -11.18 -21.52
CA LEU A 109 7.15 -11.13 -22.05
C LEU A 109 7.09 -11.23 -23.58
N GLY A 110 8.24 -11.27 -24.27
CA GLY A 110 8.32 -11.40 -25.72
C GLY A 110 7.90 -12.76 -26.28
N ASN A 111 7.63 -13.77 -25.44
CA ASN A 111 7.45 -15.14 -25.92
C ASN A 111 6.33 -15.98 -25.27
N ARG A 112 5.34 -15.37 -24.62
CA ARG A 112 4.13 -16.11 -24.17
C ARG A 112 2.91 -15.73 -24.99
N ALA A 113 2.68 -16.52 -26.05
CA ALA A 113 1.39 -16.61 -26.72
C ALA A 113 0.32 -17.03 -25.70
N TRP A 114 -0.75 -16.24 -25.60
CA TRP A 114 -1.91 -16.54 -24.75
C TRP A 114 -2.72 -17.71 -25.35
N PRO A 115 -3.17 -18.70 -24.55
CA PRO A 115 -4.16 -19.64 -25.05
C PRO A 115 -5.53 -18.96 -25.10
N THR A 116 -6.12 -18.92 -26.29
CA THR A 116 -7.54 -18.63 -26.48
C THR A 116 -8.34 -19.91 -26.19
N GLY A 117 -9.19 -19.87 -25.17
CA GLY A 117 -10.17 -20.90 -24.85
C GLY A 117 -11.30 -20.32 -24.02
#